data_AF-A0A935M9Z3-F1
#
_entry.id   AF-A0A935M9Z3-F1
#
_cell.length_a   1.000
_cell.length_b   1.000
_cell.length_c   1.000
_cell.angle_alpha   90.00
_cell.angle_beta   90.00
_cell.angle_gamma   90.00
#
_symmetry.space_group_name_H-M   'P 1'
#
loop_
_entity.id
_entity.type
_entity.pdbx_description
1 polymer ?
#
loop_
_entity_poly.entity_id
_entity_poly.type
_entity_poly.pdbx_seq_one_letter_code
_entity_poly.pdbx_strand_id
1 'polypeptide(L)'
;MDAMIKQEDFLNNLMALLDETFDNTHGIYLDKDTSLFRTLETVSAEEASIPVGGKCASLAAQVAHVSFYLEVLERYVVQHDTSRADWGEVWRTVEKVTPEEWAASKTSCGEPINAFQTCSARTPFGTKTQSAARSL
;
A
#
# COMPACT_ATOMS: atom_id res chain seq x y z
N MET A 1 -6.84 -32.12 10.00
CA MET A 1 -6.99 -31.93 8.53
C MET A 1 -6.48 -30.55 8.25
N ASP A 2 -5.31 -30.46 7.66
CA ASP A 2 -4.72 -29.19 7.23
C ASP A 2 -5.33 -28.86 5.86
N ALA A 3 -6.36 -28.03 5.84
CA ALA A 3 -7.00 -27.63 4.60
C ALA A 3 -6.12 -26.56 3.94
N MET A 4 -5.27 -26.97 2.99
CA MET A 4 -4.53 -26.01 2.17
C MET A 4 -5.51 -25.19 1.34
N ILE A 5 -5.45 -23.86 1.52
CA ILE A 5 -6.15 -22.90 0.67
C ILE A 5 -5.54 -22.97 -0.73
N LYS A 6 -6.37 -23.01 -1.78
CA LYS A 6 -5.86 -22.95 -3.15
C LYS A 6 -5.22 -21.59 -3.37
N GLN A 7 -4.06 -21.58 -4.02
CA GLN A 7 -3.32 -20.35 -4.28
C GLN A 7 -4.17 -19.27 -4.98
N GLU A 8 -5.00 -19.68 -5.94
CA GLU A 8 -5.91 -18.78 -6.66
C GLU A 8 -6.94 -18.14 -5.73
N ASP A 9 -7.57 -18.95 -4.86
CA ASP A 9 -8.53 -18.45 -3.87
C ASP A 9 -7.85 -17.46 -2.90
N PHE A 10 -6.61 -17.75 -2.49
CA PHE A 10 -5.84 -16.83 -1.64
C PHE A 10 -5.56 -15.50 -2.33
N LEU A 11 -5.04 -15.53 -3.57
CA LEU A 11 -4.69 -14.32 -4.31
C LEU A 11 -5.93 -13.48 -4.64
N ASN A 12 -7.03 -14.12 -5.06
CA ASN A 12 -8.27 -13.42 -5.35
C ASN A 12 -8.84 -12.70 -4.13
N ASN A 13 -8.84 -13.36 -2.97
CA ASN A 13 -9.28 -12.73 -1.72
C ASN A 13 -8.35 -11.60 -1.27
N LEU A 14 -7.02 -11.78 -1.39
CA LEU A 14 -6.06 -10.73 -1.08
C LEU A 14 -6.28 -9.50 -1.97
N MET A 15 -6.48 -9.69 -3.27
CA MET A 15 -6.72 -8.58 -4.20
C MET A 15 -8.06 -7.89 -3.93
N ALA A 16 -9.11 -8.64 -3.58
CA ALA A 16 -10.40 -8.06 -3.19
C ALA A 16 -10.29 -7.22 -1.91
N LEU A 17 -9.51 -7.68 -0.91
CA LEU A 17 -9.26 -6.94 0.32
C LEU A 17 -8.47 -5.65 0.07
N LEU A 18 -7.47 -5.69 -0.81
CA LEU A 18 -6.69 -4.51 -1.18
C LEU A 18 -7.56 -3.52 -1.97
N ASP A 19 -8.34 -3.98 -2.93
CA ASP A 19 -9.28 -3.13 -3.67
C ASP A 19 -10.32 -2.50 -2.73
N GLU A 20 -10.84 -3.26 -1.75
CA GLU A 20 -11.70 -2.71 -0.70
C GLU A 20 -11.02 -1.64 0.14
N THR A 21 -9.77 -1.87 0.56
CA THR A 21 -9.01 -0.88 1.34
C THR A 21 -8.93 0.47 0.63
N PHE A 22 -8.61 0.43 -0.66
CA PHE A 22 -8.11 1.61 -1.36
C PHE A 22 -9.16 2.29 -2.24
N ASP A 23 -9.96 1.54 -3.00
CA ASP A 23 -10.77 2.11 -4.08
C ASP A 23 -12.26 1.69 -4.02
N ASN A 24 -12.55 0.40 -4.15
CA ASN A 24 -13.92 -0.10 -4.35
C ASN A 24 -14.41 -0.95 -3.17
N THR A 25 -15.46 -0.51 -2.48
CA THR A 25 -16.04 -1.29 -1.37
C THR A 25 -16.80 -2.53 -1.88
N HIS A 26 -16.41 -3.73 -1.44
CA HIS A 26 -17.08 -5.00 -1.75
C HIS A 26 -17.99 -5.50 -0.61
N GLY A 27 -17.98 -4.80 0.53
CA GLY A 27 -18.76 -5.15 1.73
C GLY A 27 -18.11 -6.27 2.55
N ILE A 28 -16.77 -6.39 2.50
CA ILE A 28 -16.01 -7.37 3.27
C ILE A 28 -15.81 -6.87 4.71
N TYR A 29 -15.32 -5.63 4.88
CA TYR A 29 -15.06 -5.02 6.19
C TYR A 29 -15.22 -3.49 6.23
N LEU A 30 -15.36 -2.81 5.08
CA LEU A 30 -15.66 -1.39 5.02
C LEU A 30 -17.15 -1.14 4.78
N ASP A 31 -17.64 -0.04 5.36
CA ASP A 31 -18.94 0.51 5.02
C ASP A 31 -18.93 1.08 3.60
N LYS A 32 -20.10 1.15 2.97
CA LYS A 32 -20.23 1.64 1.61
C LYS A 32 -19.64 3.05 1.46
N ASP A 33 -18.87 3.27 0.39
CA ASP A 33 -18.25 4.54 0.02
C ASP A 33 -17.21 5.07 1.04
N THR A 34 -16.60 4.19 1.84
CA THR A 34 -15.59 4.54 2.88
C THR A 34 -14.17 4.06 2.59
N SER A 35 -13.84 3.72 1.33
CA SER A 35 -12.47 3.38 0.94
C SER A 35 -11.51 4.55 1.12
N LEU A 36 -10.21 4.26 1.17
CA LEU A 36 -9.19 5.29 1.44
C LEU A 36 -9.25 6.42 0.40
N PHE A 37 -9.26 6.13 -0.90
CA PHE A 37 -9.25 7.16 -1.92
C PHE A 37 -10.54 7.98 -1.93
N ARG A 38 -11.70 7.34 -1.71
CA ARG A 38 -12.99 8.05 -1.54
C ARG A 38 -12.95 9.02 -0.36
N THR A 39 -12.35 8.60 0.75
CA THR A 39 -12.20 9.45 1.93
C THR A 39 -11.27 10.64 1.65
N LEU A 40 -10.19 10.43 0.88
CA LEU A 40 -9.23 11.49 0.55
C LEU A 40 -9.70 12.45 -0.56
N GLU A 41 -10.69 12.06 -1.39
CA GLU A 41 -11.29 12.92 -2.42
C GLU A 41 -11.92 14.18 -1.81
N THR A 42 -12.48 14.07 -0.60
CA THR A 42 -13.20 15.17 0.06
C THR A 42 -12.28 16.13 0.84
N VAL A 43 -10.98 15.86 0.91
CA VAL A 43 -10.03 16.61 1.75
C VAL A 43 -9.18 17.54 0.91
N SER A 44 -9.13 18.82 1.28
CA SER A 44 -8.26 19.81 0.63
C SER A 44 -6.79 19.67 1.03
N ALA A 45 -5.88 20.29 0.28
CA ALA A 45 -4.46 20.30 0.63
C ALA A 45 -4.19 21.05 1.94
N GLU A 46 -4.92 22.14 2.19
CA GLU A 46 -4.85 22.91 3.43
C GLU A 46 -5.28 22.06 4.62
N GLU A 47 -6.40 21.35 4.52
CA GLU A 47 -6.89 20.42 5.54
C GLU A 47 -5.91 19.27 5.77
N ALA A 48 -5.40 18.68 4.69
CA ALA A 48 -4.41 17.60 4.74
C ALA A 48 -3.11 18.04 5.43
N SER A 49 -2.80 19.34 5.40
CA SER A 49 -1.61 19.95 6.00
C SER A 49 -1.77 20.32 7.48
N ILE A 50 -2.93 20.10 8.09
CA ILE A 50 -3.16 20.41 9.51
C ILE A 50 -2.55 19.31 10.40
N PRO A 51 -1.63 19.64 11.33
CA PRO A 51 -1.11 18.67 12.30
C PRO A 51 -2.21 18.22 13.26
N VAL A 52 -2.39 16.91 13.43
CA VAL A 52 -3.36 16.37 14.39
C VAL A 52 -2.81 16.57 15.80
N GLY A 53 -3.54 17.29 16.67
CA GLY A 53 -3.13 17.50 18.07
C GLY A 53 -1.85 18.31 18.30
N GLY A 54 -1.41 19.11 17.32
CA GLY A 54 -0.27 20.04 17.44
C GLY A 54 1.12 19.40 17.53
N LYS A 55 1.21 18.08 17.70
CA LYS A 55 2.47 17.30 17.75
C LYS A 55 2.48 16.06 16.86
N CYS A 56 1.34 15.64 16.30
CA CYS A 56 1.31 14.51 15.37
C CYS A 56 1.49 15.01 13.94
N ALA A 57 2.00 14.12 13.08
CA ALA A 57 2.15 14.38 11.65
C ALA A 57 0.79 14.72 11.00
N SER A 58 0.83 15.52 9.94
CA SER A 58 -0.36 15.91 9.18
C SER A 58 -0.94 14.71 8.42
N LEU A 59 -2.19 14.81 7.97
CA LEU A 59 -2.80 13.76 7.14
C LEU A 59 -1.99 13.54 5.86
N ALA A 60 -1.44 14.61 5.28
CA ALA A 60 -0.56 14.53 4.12
C ALA A 60 0.66 13.64 4.38
N ALA A 61 1.31 13.80 5.55
CA ALA A 61 2.43 12.96 5.94
C ALA A 61 2.02 11.48 6.16
N GLN A 62 0.81 11.24 6.71
CA GLN A 62 0.30 9.87 6.85
C GLN A 62 0.07 9.20 5.50
N VAL A 63 -0.57 9.90 4.55
CA VAL A 63 -0.81 9.38 3.20
C VAL A 63 0.51 9.12 2.47
N ALA A 64 1.46 10.06 2.55
CA ALA A 64 2.80 9.86 1.99
C ALA A 64 3.50 8.63 2.60
N HIS A 65 3.31 8.37 3.89
CA HIS A 65 3.89 7.19 4.54
C HIS A 65 3.24 5.87 4.08
N VAL A 66 1.94 5.88 3.77
CA VAL A 66 1.27 4.72 3.15
C VAL A 66 1.84 4.45 1.76
N SER A 67 1.99 5.48 0.92
CA SER A 67 2.63 5.34 -0.40
C SER A 67 4.05 4.78 -0.29
N PHE A 68 4.86 5.34 0.61
CA PHE A 68 6.22 4.86 0.86
C PHE A 68 6.25 3.39 1.31
N TYR A 69 5.32 2.97 2.16
CA TYR A 69 5.22 1.57 2.58
C TYR A 69 4.96 0.65 1.38
N LEU A 70 4.02 1.03 0.51
CA LEU A 70 3.68 0.25 -0.67
C LEU A 70 4.85 0.16 -1.66
N GLU A 71 5.63 1.23 -1.83
CA GLU A 71 6.86 1.21 -2.62
C GLU A 71 7.92 0.27 -2.02
N VAL A 72 8.13 0.30 -0.70
CA VAL A 72 9.05 -0.62 -0.02
C VAL A 72 8.59 -2.07 -0.24
N LEU A 73 7.29 -2.33 -0.11
CA LEU A 73 6.72 -3.65 -0.33
C LEU A 73 6.93 -4.09 -1.78
N GLU A 74 6.71 -3.23 -2.77
CA GLU A 74 6.93 -3.53 -4.19
C GLU A 74 8.40 -3.87 -4.46
N ARG A 75 9.32 -3.03 -3.97
CA ARG A 75 10.77 -3.30 -4.06
C ARG A 75 11.12 -4.67 -3.47
N TYR A 76 10.54 -5.02 -2.33
CA TYR A 76 10.79 -6.31 -1.70
C TYR A 76 10.21 -7.49 -2.49
N VAL A 77 8.94 -7.40 -2.90
CA VAL A 77 8.22 -8.52 -3.50
C VAL A 77 8.57 -8.72 -4.98
N VAL A 78 8.67 -7.63 -5.74
CA VAL A 78 8.87 -7.64 -7.20
C VAL A 78 10.35 -7.58 -7.55
N GLN A 79 11.09 -6.68 -6.90
CA GLN A 79 12.49 -6.42 -7.25
C GLN A 79 13.47 -7.24 -6.39
N HIS A 80 12.97 -7.93 -5.36
CA HIS A 80 13.77 -8.68 -4.38
C HIS A 80 14.82 -7.81 -3.66
N ASP A 81 14.58 -6.51 -3.57
CA ASP A 81 15.45 -5.60 -2.83
C ASP A 81 15.14 -5.69 -1.33
N THR A 82 16.14 -6.11 -0.57
CA THR A 82 16.08 -6.20 0.91
C THR A 82 16.90 -5.10 1.58
N SER A 83 17.22 -4.03 0.86
CA SER A 83 17.89 -2.86 1.42
C SER A 83 17.07 -2.23 2.55
N ARG A 84 17.77 -1.54 3.46
CA ARG A 84 17.09 -0.85 4.58
C ARG A 84 16.34 0.36 4.05
N ALA A 85 15.03 0.40 4.28
CA ALA A 85 14.22 1.58 4.05
C ALA A 85 14.39 2.62 5.18
N ASP A 86 14.42 3.91 4.82
CA ASP A 86 14.36 5.01 5.78
C ASP A 86 12.91 5.35 6.12
N TRP A 87 12.34 4.58 7.05
CA TRP A 87 10.98 4.80 7.57
C TRP A 87 10.77 6.18 8.22
N GLY A 88 11.85 6.90 8.52
CA GLY A 88 11.79 8.23 9.11
C GLY A 88 11.71 9.35 8.08
N GLU A 89 11.93 9.08 6.79
CA GLU A 89 12.07 10.10 5.75
C GLU A 89 10.83 10.98 5.65
N VAL A 90 9.66 10.37 5.45
CA VAL A 90 8.38 11.07 5.29
C VAL A 90 8.10 12.00 6.47
N TRP A 91 8.38 11.57 7.70
CA TRP A 91 8.14 12.37 8.90
C TRP A 91 9.06 13.59 9.02
N ARG A 92 10.18 13.62 8.29
CA ARG A 92 11.11 14.74 8.26
C ARG A 92 10.89 15.65 7.06
N THR A 93 10.28 15.15 5.98
CA THR A 93 10.19 15.85 4.69
C THR A 93 8.78 16.34 4.36
N VAL A 94 7.73 15.71 4.91
CA VAL A 94 6.34 16.07 4.63
C VAL A 94 5.71 16.74 5.84
N GLU A 95 5.43 18.04 5.72
CA GLU A 95 4.74 18.82 6.75
C GLU A 95 3.45 19.44 6.19
N LYS A 96 3.59 20.22 5.13
CA LYS A 96 2.49 20.84 4.37
C LYS A 96 2.66 20.52 2.89
N VAL A 97 1.55 20.44 2.18
CA VAL A 97 1.51 20.15 0.75
C VAL A 97 0.72 21.22 0.01
N THR A 98 1.13 21.52 -1.22
CA THR A 98 0.31 22.31 -2.15
C THR A 98 -0.84 21.48 -2.73
N PRO A 99 -1.86 22.09 -3.36
CA PRO A 99 -2.90 21.34 -4.08
C PRO A 99 -2.34 20.36 -5.12
N GLU A 100 -1.28 20.74 -5.83
CA GLU A 100 -0.62 19.91 -6.83
C GLU A 100 0.11 18.72 -6.19
N GLU A 101 0.87 18.96 -5.12
CA GLU A 101 1.55 17.91 -4.35
C GLU A 101 0.56 16.94 -3.71
N TRP A 102 -0.58 17.46 -3.24
CA TRP A 102 -1.65 16.66 -2.67
C TRP A 102 -2.33 15.77 -3.71
N ALA A 103 -2.64 16.31 -4.89
CA ALA A 103 -3.18 15.54 -6.00
C ALA A 103 -2.21 14.44 -6.46
N ALA A 104 -0.91 14.77 -6.54
CA ALA A 104 0.14 13.81 -6.84
C ALA A 104 0.24 12.71 -5.79
N SER A 105 0.18 13.05 -4.50
CA SER A 105 0.24 12.09 -3.38
C SER A 105 -0.92 11.08 -3.40
N LYS A 106 -2.13 11.55 -3.75
CA LYS A 106 -3.30 10.67 -3.91
C LYS A 106 -3.12 9.70 -5.08
N THR A 107 -2.49 10.16 -6.15
CA THR A 107 -2.23 9.32 -7.34
C THR A 107 -1.14 8.29 -7.07
N SER A 108 0.00 8.72 -6.49
CA SER A 108 1.15 7.84 -6.22
C SER A 108 0.83 6.74 -5.22
N CYS A 109 -0.09 6.97 -4.27
CA CYS A 109 -0.58 5.94 -3.36
C CYS A 109 -1.25 4.77 -4.10
N GLY A 110 -1.85 5.00 -5.27
CA GLY A 110 -2.53 3.98 -6.07
C GLY A 110 -1.61 3.19 -7.02
N GLU A 111 -0.44 3.72 -7.39
CA GLU A 111 0.41 3.11 -8.43
C GLU A 111 0.99 1.75 -8.02
N PRO A 112 1.56 1.57 -6.81
CA PRO A 112 2.10 0.28 -6.41
C PRO A 112 1.03 -0.81 -6.35
N ILE A 113 -0.21 -0.48 -5.97
CA ILE A 113 -1.32 -1.45 -5.91
C ILE A 113 -1.63 -1.99 -7.31
N ASN A 114 -1.67 -1.12 -8.31
CA ASN A 114 -1.85 -1.52 -9.71
C ASN A 114 -0.68 -2.38 -10.22
N ALA A 115 0.55 -2.06 -9.80
CA ALA A 115 1.73 -2.86 -10.10
C ALA A 115 1.66 -4.26 -9.45
N PHE A 116 1.21 -4.34 -8.20
CA PHE A 116 0.97 -5.60 -7.48
C PHE A 116 -0.08 -6.46 -8.16
N GLN A 117 -1.23 -5.88 -8.51
CA GLN A 117 -2.28 -6.56 -9.26
C GLN A 117 -1.74 -7.08 -10.60
N THR A 118 -0.98 -6.28 -11.34
CA THR A 118 -0.38 -6.66 -12.62
C THR A 118 0.67 -7.77 -12.48
N CYS A 119 1.51 -7.73 -11.44
CA CYS A 119 2.53 -8.73 -11.18
C CYS A 119 1.92 -10.10 -10.83
N SER A 120 0.84 -10.11 -10.03
CA SER A 120 0.11 -11.33 -9.67
C SER A 120 -0.52 -12.03 -10.89
N ALA A 121 -0.97 -11.25 -11.89
CA ALA A 121 -1.52 -11.78 -13.13
C ALA A 121 -0.47 -12.38 -14.08
N ARG A 122 0.81 -12.04 -13.92
CA ARG A 122 1.92 -12.45 -14.84
C ARG A 122 2.85 -13.50 -14.26
N THR A 123 2.90 -13.67 -12.95
CA THR A 123 3.90 -14.53 -12.30
C THR A 123 3.19 -15.58 -11.44
N PRO A 124 3.30 -16.89 -11.76
CA PRO A 124 2.96 -17.92 -10.79
C PRO A 124 3.94 -17.79 -9.63
N PHE A 125 3.46 -17.25 -8.51
CA PHE A 125 4.25 -17.17 -7.28
C PHE A 125 4.58 -18.60 -6.83
N GLY A 126 5.85 -19.00 -6.98
CA GLY A 126 6.38 -20.23 -6.39
C GLY A 126 6.58 -21.40 -7.35
N THR A 127 7.73 -21.41 -8.04
CA THR A 127 8.47 -22.65 -8.34
C THR A 127 9.97 -22.40 -8.26
N LYS A 128 10.48 -22.04 -7.08
CA LYS A 128 11.89 -22.34 -6.74
C LYS A 128 11.93 -23.03 -5.39
N THR A 129 11.99 -24.35 -5.50
CA THR A 129 12.39 -25.31 -4.48
C THR A 129 13.49 -24.71 -3.60
N GLN A 130 13.29 -24.67 -2.29
CA GLN A 130 14.40 -24.53 -1.36
C GLN A 130 15.30 -25.77 -1.56
N SER A 131 16.33 -25.63 -2.39
CA SER A 131 17.40 -26.62 -2.48
C SER A 131 18.13 -26.59 -1.16
N ALA A 132 18.09 -27.74 -0.47
CA ALA A 132 18.74 -27.98 0.79
C ALA A 132 20.20 -27.54 0.80
N ALA A 133 20.54 -26.62 1.70
CA ALA A 133 21.89 -26.50 2.24
C ALA A 133 21.92 -27.25 3.58
N ARG A 134 21.88 -28.58 3.51
CA ARG A 134 22.46 -29.46 4.52
C ARG A 134 23.51 -30.29 3.81
N SER A 135 24.78 -30.02 4.09
CA SER A 135 25.84 -31.02 4.24
C SER A 135 27.18 -30.33 4.53
N LEU A 136 27.69 -30.66 5.72
CA LEU A 136 29.08 -30.67 6.21
C LEU A 136 29.75 -29.31 6.46
#